data_AF-V8CGS8-F1
#
_entry.id   AF-V8CGS8-F1
#
_cell.length_a   1.000
_cell.length_b   1.000
_cell.length_c   1.000
_cell.angle_alpha   90.00
_cell.angle_beta   90.00
_cell.angle_gamma   90.00
#
_symmetry.space_group_name_H-M   'P 1'
#
loop_
_entity.id
_entity.type
_entity.pdbx_description
1 polymer ?
#
loop_
_entity_poly.entity_id
_entity_poly.type
_entity_poly.pdbx_seq_one_letter_code
_entity_poly.pdbx_strand_id
1 'polypeptide(L)' 'MAKTGRPKSENVKKKVLSIRVEDPMYKRICDYARKHKMTVTDLLGLILCFFIMVTTIYVGVFISHLLIYTITIK' A
#
# COMPACT_ATOMS: atom_id res chain seq x y z
N MET A 1 37.59 -22.43 3.91
CA MET A 1 37.28 -22.27 5.35
C MET A 1 35.81 -22.61 5.58
N ALA A 2 35.52 -23.63 6.38
CA ALA A 2 34.16 -24.07 6.66
C ALA A 2 33.44 -23.03 7.54
N LYS A 3 32.29 -22.52 7.07
CA LYS A 3 31.42 -21.64 7.85
C LYS A 3 30.68 -22.49 8.90
N THR A 4 31.37 -22.85 9.98
CA THR A 4 30.76 -23.61 11.08
C THR A 4 29.99 -22.66 11.99
N GLY A 5 28.69 -22.56 11.71
CA GLY A 5 27.72 -21.83 12.51
C GLY A 5 26.32 -22.01 11.90
N ARG A 6 25.27 -21.94 12.73
CA ARG A 6 23.88 -22.04 12.28
C ARG A 6 23.66 -21.14 11.07
N PRO A 7 23.23 -21.67 9.90
CA PRO A 7 22.99 -20.83 8.73
C PRO A 7 21.93 -19.81 9.11
N LYS A 8 22.31 -18.53 9.17
CA LYS A 8 21.32 -17.45 9.19
C LYS A 8 20.59 -17.56 7.86
N SER A 9 19.32 -17.99 7.92
CA SER A 9 18.40 -17.87 6.79
C SER A 9 18.61 -16.52 6.13
N GLU A 10 18.59 -16.44 4.81
CA GLU A 10 18.44 -15.19 4.06
C GLU A 10 17.13 -14.54 4.52
N ASN A 11 17.19 -13.84 5.65
CA ASN A 11 16.01 -13.32 6.32
C ASN A 11 15.71 -12.04 5.56
N VAL A 12 14.88 -12.15 4.51
CA VAL A 12 14.22 -10.99 3.91
C VAL A 12 13.65 -10.21 5.08
N LYS A 13 14.29 -9.09 5.44
CA LYS A 13 13.89 -8.29 6.61
C LYS A 13 12.38 -8.07 6.51
N LYS A 14 11.62 -8.60 7.47
CA LYS A 14 10.18 -8.33 7.55
C LYS A 14 10.01 -6.81 7.55
N LYS A 15 9.46 -6.28 6.46
CA LYS A 15 9.11 -4.87 6.36
C LYS A 15 7.86 -4.67 7.20
N VAL A 16 8.04 -4.11 8.39
CA VAL A 16 6.94 -3.76 9.29
C VAL A 16 6.56 -2.31 9.03
N LEU A 17 5.27 -2.07 8.80
CA LEU A 17 4.70 -0.73 8.65
C LEU A 17 3.77 -0.46 9.82
N SER A 18 3.97 0.64 10.53
CA SER A 18 3.07 1.12 11.58
C SER A 18 2.30 2.33 11.07
N ILE A 19 0.97 2.24 11.13
CA ILE A 19 0.06 3.31 10.70
C ILE A 19 -0.72 3.76 11.92
N ARG A 20 -0.73 5.07 12.18
CA ARG A 20 -1.56 5.67 13.23
C ARG A 20 -2.90 6.03 12.63
N VAL A 21 -3.97 5.63 13.30
CA VAL A 21 -5.35 5.83 12.87
C VAL A 21 -6.13 6.34 14.08
N GLU A 22 -7.04 7.28 13.86
CA GLU A 22 -7.94 7.78 14.90
C GLU A 22 -8.88 6.67 15.42
N ASP A 23 -9.20 6.68 16.71
CA ASP A 23 -10.04 5.68 17.38
C ASP A 23 -11.39 5.40 16.69
N PRO A 24 -12.21 6.40 16.28
CA PRO A 24 -13.48 6.14 15.61
C PRO A 24 -13.29 5.46 14.25
N MET A 25 -12.19 5.76 13.56
CA MET A 25 -11.87 5.18 12.26
C MET A 25 -11.36 3.74 12.41
N TYR A 26 -10.53 3.48 13.43
CA TYR A 26 -10.08 2.13 13.76
C TYR A 26 -11.25 1.20 14.10
N LYS A 27 -12.25 1.69 14.83
CA LYS A 27 -13.48 0.93 15.14
C LYS A 27 -14.22 0.50 13.86
N ARG A 28 -14.42 1.43 12.91
CA ARG A 28 -15.09 1.14 11.63
C ARG A 28 -14.34 0.10 10.80
N ILE A 29 -13.02 0.21 10.76
CA ILE A 29 -12.12 -0.74 10.09
C ILE A 29 -12.28 -2.14 10.70
N CYS A 30 -12.29 -2.23 12.03
CA CYS A 30 -12.47 -3.50 12.74
C CYS A 30 -13.86 -4.12 12.52
N ASP A 31 -14.91 -3.30 12.55
CA ASP A 31 -16.29 -3.77 12.33
C ASP A 31 -16.47 -4.30 10.90
N TYR A 32 -15.88 -3.62 9.91
CA TYR A 32 -15.87 -4.09 8.53
C TYR A 32 -15.08 -5.40 8.39
N ALA A 33 -13.86 -5.46 8.92
CA ALA A 33 -13.04 -6.67 8.87
C ALA A 33 -13.78 -7.88 9.49
N ARG A 34 -14.46 -7.67 10.63
CA ARG A 34 -15.29 -8.68 11.29
C ARG A 34 -16.46 -9.13 10.43
N LYS A 35 -17.19 -8.19 9.81
CA LYS A 35 -18.32 -8.49 8.92
C LYS A 35 -17.90 -9.36 7.73
N HIS A 36 -16.72 -9.12 7.19
CA HIS A 36 -16.20 -9.79 6.00
C HIS A 36 -15.28 -10.99 6.31
N LYS A 37 -15.09 -11.36 7.58
CA LYS A 37 -14.17 -12.43 8.04
C LYS A 37 -12.73 -12.24 7.52
N MET A 38 -12.29 -10.99 7.43
CA MET A 38 -10.95 -10.61 6.96
C MET A 38 -10.10 -10.10 8.13
N THR A 39 -8.77 -10.16 8.01
CA THR A 39 -7.92 -9.49 9.01
C THR A 39 -7.86 -7.99 8.74
N VAL A 40 -7.67 -7.20 9.80
CA VAL A 40 -7.49 -5.74 9.69
C VAL A 40 -6.28 -5.42 8.81
N THR A 41 -5.23 -6.24 8.86
CA THR A 41 -4.02 -6.09 8.03
C THR A 41 -4.31 -6.27 6.55
N ASP A 42 -5.12 -7.28 6.17
CA ASP A 42 -5.49 -7.51 4.77
C ASP A 42 -6.31 -6.34 4.22
N LEU A 43 -7.24 -5.84 5.04
CA LEU A 43 -8.07 -4.70 4.69
C LEU A 43 -7.25 -3.42 4.53
N LEU A 44 -6.30 -3.16 5.44
CA LEU A 44 -5.37 -2.04 5.31
C LEU A 44 -4.48 -2.16 4.06
N GLY A 45 -4.04 -3.38 3.73
CA GLY A 45 -3.28 -3.66 2.50
C GLY A 45 -4.09 -3.34 1.25
N LEU A 46 -5.36 -3.74 1.21
CA LEU A 46 -6.27 -3.44 0.10
C LEU A 46 -6.55 -1.95 -0.03
N ILE A 47 -6.80 -1.25 1.09
CA ILE A 47 -6.97 0.20 1.10
C ILE A 47 -5.73 0.89 0.53
N LEU A 48 -4.54 0.54 1.02
CA LEU A 48 -3.29 1.13 0.56
C LEU A 48 -3.08 0.86 -0.95
N CYS A 49 -3.34 -0.36 -1.40
CA CYS A 49 -3.27 -0.72 -2.81
C CYS A 49 -4.24 0.13 -3.67
N PHE A 50 -5.48 0.27 -3.21
CA PHE A 50 -6.49 1.08 -3.89
C PHE A 50 -6.06 2.56 -3.97
N PHE A 51 -5.59 3.14 -2.87
CA PHE A 51 -5.08 4.52 -2.85
C PHE A 51 -3.90 4.70 -3.82
N ILE A 52 -2.95 3.77 -3.86
CA ILE A 52 -1.81 3.82 -4.78
C ILE A 52 -2.28 3.70 -6.23
N MET A 53 -3.21 2.80 -6.55
CA MET A 53 -3.78 2.70 -7.90
C MET A 53 -4.50 3.98 -8.33
N VAL A 54 -5.38 4.53 -7.48
CA VAL A 54 -6.15 5.73 -7.81
C VAL A 54 -5.22 6.92 -8.02
N THR A 55 -4.23 7.11 -7.15
CA THR A 55 -3.25 8.20 -7.26
C THR A 55 -2.38 8.05 -8.51
N THR A 56 -1.88 6.85 -8.81
CA THR A 56 -1.09 6.62 -10.03
C THR A 56 -1.89 6.83 -11.30
N ILE A 57 -3.14 6.37 -11.37
CA ILE A 57 -4.03 6.63 -12.51
C ILE A 57 -4.30 8.13 -12.64
N TYR A 58 -4.69 8.81 -11.55
CA TYR A 58 -5.04 10.22 -11.58
C TYR A 58 -3.87 11.09 -12.03
N VAL A 59 -2.68 10.86 -11.47
CA VAL A 59 -1.45 11.56 -11.89
C VAL A 59 -1.11 11.22 -13.34
N GLY A 60 -1.23 9.96 -13.75
CA GLY A 60 -0.99 9.54 -15.13
C GLY A 60 -1.88 10.29 -16.12
N VAL A 61 -3.20 10.28 -15.90
CA VAL A 61 -4.19 10.96 -16.74
C VAL A 61 -3.94 12.47 -16.77
N PHE A 62 -3.65 13.08 -15.63
CA PHE A 62 -3.36 14.51 -15.52
C PHE A 62 -2.11 14.91 -16.33
N ILE A 63 -1.04 14.11 -16.23
CA ILE A 63 0.20 14.35 -16.99
C ILE A 63 -0.02 14.14 -18.49
N SER A 64 -0.75 13.10 -18.89
CA SER A 64 -1.09 12.88 -20.30
C SER A 64 -1.88 14.05 -20.89
N HIS A 65 -2.85 14.58 -20.14
CA HIS A 65 -3.62 15.74 -20.56
C HIS A 65 -2.73 16.99 -20.72
N LEU A 66 -1.87 17.28 -19.74
CA LEU A 66 -0.88 18.36 -19.85
C LEU A 66 0.03 18.21 -21.08
N LEU A 67 0.50 16.99 -21.37
CA LEU A 67 1.36 16.73 -22.51
C LEU A 67 0.65 17.03 -23.84
N ILE A 68 -0.61 16.61 -23.98
CA ILE A 68 -1.43 16.87 -25.17
C ILE A 68 -1.63 18.38 -25.37
N TYR A 69 -1.99 19.12 -24.33
CA TYR A 69 -2.15 20.58 -24.41
C TYR A 69 -0.85 21.28 -24.82
N THR A 70 0.29 20.80 -24.32
CA THR A 70 1.59 21.37 -24.66
C THR A 70 1.97 21.11 -26.12
N ILE A 71 1.60 19.96 -26.68
CA ILE A 71 1.83 19.61 -28.09
C ILE A 71 0.88 20.37 -29.02
N THR A 72 -0.39 20.55 -28.66
CA THR A 72 -1.39 21.23 -29.51
C THR A 72 -1.18 22.73 -29.63
N ILE A 73 -0.58 23.38 -28.63
CA ILE A 73 -0.32 24.83 -28.63
C ILE A 73 1.00 25.19 -29.34
N LYS A 74 1.84 24.20 -29.65
CA LYS A 74 3.11 24.38 -30.36
C LYS A 74 2.98 24.07 -31.84
#